data_AF-A0A9R0ZK34-F1
#
_entry.id   AF-A0A9R0ZK34-F1
#
_cell.length_a   1.000
_cell.length_b   1.000
_cell.length_c   1.000
_cell.angle_alpha   90.00
_cell.angle_beta   90.00
_cell.angle_gamma   90.00
#
_symmetry.space_group_name_H-M   'P 1'
#
loop_
_entity.id
_entity.type
_entity.pdbx_description
1 polymer ?
#
loop_
_entity_poly.entity_id
_entity_poly.type
_entity_poly.pdbx_seq_one_letter_code
_entity_poly.pdbx_strand_id
1 'polypeptide(L)'
;MEPSKDACLSSARVAKEFCCAARDALLLYKAIVPVQLEKQLNSISPVAAILHNDFYHLSQEILGLAFEYRADFPSGQQKLVVFVDLAPIFSQMADGILRRQIQFATANLSEAIDGADGFQNTHQSQHCESAKFSIEQVVFILEKIHIMWESVLPRSIYRRSMFHVLGPVFSRITKDMLLIDDMAAEETLQLQGLIHLALENLSSLFLSLVENDDDKFLDHHTWVQLDESIPSLKKFRKLAELLDMSLKSITAAWESGELANCGFTSSEMRNFIKAIFADSPLRKECLGWIAANPA
;
A
#
# COMPACT_ATOMS: atom_id res chain seq x y z
N MET A 1 18.65 32.24 5.40
CA MET A 1 18.20 32.39 6.80
C MET A 1 18.87 33.55 7.53
N GLU A 2 20.04 34.05 7.13
CA GLU A 2 20.63 35.29 7.70
C GLU A 2 19.79 36.59 7.62
N PRO A 3 18.89 36.83 6.62
CA PRO A 3 18.12 38.07 6.58
C PRO A 3 16.99 38.19 7.63
N SER A 4 16.68 37.12 8.38
CA SER A 4 15.55 37.10 9.33
C SER A 4 15.83 37.91 10.60
N LYS A 5 17.08 37.91 11.09
CA LYS A 5 17.45 38.58 12.35
C LYS A 5 17.49 40.11 12.21
N ASP A 6 17.86 40.63 11.04
CA ASP A 6 17.93 42.07 10.79
C ASP A 6 16.52 42.72 10.67
N ALA A 7 15.55 41.97 10.17
CA ALA A 7 14.14 42.41 10.11
C ALA A 7 13.49 42.45 11.51
N CYS A 8 13.90 41.57 12.42
CA CYS A 8 13.39 41.52 13.80
C CYS A 8 13.85 42.72 14.65
N LEU A 9 14.94 43.39 14.27
CA LEU A 9 15.43 44.62 14.91
C LEU A 9 14.87 45.92 14.28
N SER A 10 14.00 45.81 13.27
CA SER A 10 13.49 46.95 12.50
C SER A 10 12.18 47.55 13.04
N SER A 11 11.74 48.67 12.45
CA SER A 11 10.51 49.37 12.85
C SER A 11 9.26 48.49 12.78
N ALA A 12 8.21 48.89 13.52
CA ALA A 12 6.92 48.18 13.57
C ALA A 12 6.32 47.83 12.21
N ARG A 13 6.56 48.70 11.23
CA ARG A 13 6.10 48.54 9.87
C ARG A 13 6.83 47.40 9.16
N VAL A 14 8.15 47.34 9.30
CA VAL A 14 9.01 46.31 8.66
C VAL A 14 8.68 44.93 9.22
N ALA A 15 8.51 44.82 10.53
CA ALA A 15 8.11 43.57 11.19
C ALA A 15 6.76 43.05 10.66
N LYS A 16 5.77 43.93 10.50
CA LYS A 16 4.46 43.58 9.93
C LYS A 16 4.57 43.16 8.46
N GLU A 17 5.28 43.94 7.64
CA GLU A 17 5.47 43.65 6.22
C GLU A 17 6.19 42.31 6.02
N PHE A 18 7.18 41.99 6.86
CA PHE A 18 7.87 40.70 6.85
C PHE A 18 6.92 39.53 7.15
N CYS A 19 6.10 39.61 8.21
CA CYS A 19 5.11 38.56 8.50
C CYS A 19 4.11 38.37 7.36
N CYS A 20 3.63 39.46 6.76
CA CYS A 20 2.75 39.40 5.59
C CYS A 20 3.45 38.72 4.40
N ALA A 21 4.66 39.14 4.05
CA ALA A 21 5.42 38.57 2.94
C ALA A 21 5.73 37.09 3.14
N ALA A 22 6.12 36.67 4.35
CA ALA A 22 6.37 35.27 4.67
C ALA A 22 5.08 34.43 4.50
N ARG A 23 3.95 34.96 4.95
CA ARG A 23 2.65 34.30 4.79
C ARG A 23 2.25 34.20 3.32
N ASP A 24 2.40 35.28 2.57
CA ASP A 24 2.08 35.34 1.15
C ASP A 24 2.97 34.38 0.35
N ALA A 25 4.25 34.26 0.69
CA ALA A 25 5.16 33.30 0.06
C ALA A 25 4.69 31.84 0.24
N LEU A 26 4.26 31.47 1.46
CA LEU A 26 3.69 30.14 1.72
C LEU A 26 2.39 29.92 0.92
N LEU A 27 1.49 30.89 0.94
CA LEU A 27 0.23 30.80 0.19
C LEU A 27 0.47 30.70 -1.32
N LEU A 28 1.46 31.42 -1.84
CA LEU A 28 1.85 31.39 -3.25
C LEU A 28 2.45 30.03 -3.62
N TYR A 29 3.34 29.48 -2.81
CA TYR A 29 3.91 28.14 -3.01
C TYR A 29 2.78 27.09 -3.11
N LYS A 30 1.86 27.11 -2.14
CA LYS A 30 0.66 26.27 -2.13
C LYS A 30 -0.17 26.41 -3.41
N ALA A 31 -0.35 27.61 -3.92
CA ALA A 31 -1.20 27.87 -5.08
C ALA A 31 -0.54 27.50 -6.42
N ILE A 32 0.77 27.73 -6.55
CA ILE A 32 1.46 27.64 -7.84
C ILE A 32 2.05 26.25 -8.08
N VAL A 33 2.73 25.67 -7.09
CA VAL A 33 3.53 24.46 -7.30
C VAL A 33 2.69 23.26 -7.76
N PRO A 34 1.50 22.97 -7.18
CA PRO A 34 0.66 21.87 -7.67
C PRO A 34 0.19 22.06 -9.11
N VAL A 35 -0.04 23.31 -9.54
CA VAL A 35 -0.45 23.63 -10.92
C VAL A 35 0.71 23.44 -11.89
N GLN A 36 1.91 23.91 -11.52
CA GLN A 36 3.10 23.74 -12.34
C GLN A 36 3.51 22.27 -12.52
N LEU A 37 3.26 21.44 -11.51
CA LEU A 37 3.60 20.02 -11.49
C LEU A 37 2.42 19.10 -11.84
N GLU A 38 1.32 19.65 -12.37
CA GLU A 38 0.07 18.91 -12.61
C GLU A 38 0.29 17.62 -13.42
N LYS A 39 1.11 17.68 -14.48
CA LYS A 39 1.40 16.50 -15.33
C LYS A 39 2.06 15.38 -14.53
N GLN A 40 3.02 15.72 -13.67
CA GLN A 40 3.73 14.77 -12.83
C GLN A 40 2.81 14.24 -11.72
N LEU A 41 1.91 15.07 -11.19
CA LEU A 41 0.94 14.67 -10.17
C LEU A 41 -0.18 13.78 -10.71
N ASN A 42 -0.39 13.75 -12.03
CA ASN A 42 -1.38 12.92 -12.72
C ASN A 42 -0.85 11.54 -13.15
N SER A 43 0.35 11.14 -12.69
CA SER A 43 0.89 9.80 -12.87
C SER A 43 1.74 9.40 -11.66
N ILE A 44 2.14 8.12 -11.58
CA ILE A 44 3.06 7.65 -10.53
C ILE A 44 4.43 8.27 -10.78
N SER A 45 4.84 9.19 -9.91
CA SER A 45 6.04 10.01 -10.12
C SER A 45 6.83 10.26 -8.83
N PRO A 46 8.17 10.22 -8.87
CA PRO A 46 9.00 10.59 -7.71
C PRO A 46 8.76 12.04 -7.31
N VAL A 47 8.42 12.91 -8.27
CA VAL A 47 8.12 14.32 -8.02
C VAL A 47 6.93 14.48 -7.07
N ALA A 48 5.93 13.60 -7.15
CA ALA A 48 4.78 13.65 -6.25
C ALA A 48 5.15 13.25 -4.82
N ALA A 49 6.04 12.26 -4.65
CA ALA A 49 6.56 11.87 -3.34
C ALA A 49 7.43 12.98 -2.71
N ILE A 50 8.28 13.63 -3.51
CA ILE A 50 9.05 14.80 -3.09
C ILE A 50 8.10 15.93 -2.67
N LEU A 51 7.10 16.23 -3.48
CA LEU A 51 6.14 17.29 -3.18
C LEU A 51 5.33 16.98 -1.91
N HIS A 52 4.95 15.73 -1.68
CA HIS A 52 4.37 15.30 -0.41
C HIS A 52 5.29 15.65 0.77
N ASN A 53 6.58 15.30 0.69
CA ASN A 53 7.55 15.60 1.73
C ASN A 53 7.71 17.11 1.95
N ASP A 54 7.77 17.91 0.88
CA ASP A 54 7.89 19.36 0.97
C ASP A 54 6.71 19.97 1.71
N PHE A 55 5.47 19.62 1.31
CA PHE A 55 4.27 20.10 2.00
C PHE A 55 4.20 19.61 3.45
N TYR A 56 4.59 18.36 3.72
CA TYR A 56 4.59 17.81 5.07
C TYR A 56 5.63 18.50 5.97
N HIS A 57 6.85 18.71 5.46
CA HIS A 57 7.92 19.40 6.18
C HIS A 57 7.52 20.85 6.45
N LEU A 58 7.02 21.58 5.46
CA LEU A 58 6.51 22.94 5.65
C LEU A 58 5.41 23.00 6.70
N SER A 59 4.51 22.02 6.75
CA SER A 59 3.50 21.93 7.80
C SER A 59 4.12 21.86 9.20
N GLN A 60 5.23 21.15 9.39
CA GLN A 60 5.90 21.05 10.69
C GLN A 60 6.66 22.34 11.03
N GLU A 61 7.42 22.89 10.08
CA GLU A 61 8.16 24.14 10.27
C GLU A 61 7.23 25.30 10.62
N ILE A 62 6.07 25.40 9.96
CA ILE A 62 5.06 26.43 10.22
C ILE A 62 4.62 26.46 11.69
N LEU A 63 4.53 25.30 12.36
CA LEU A 63 4.18 25.22 13.78
C LEU A 63 5.27 25.82 14.68
N GLY A 64 6.53 25.70 14.27
CA GLY A 64 7.71 26.21 14.99
C GLY A 64 7.98 27.70 14.78
N LEU A 65 7.56 28.29 13.65
CA LEU A 65 7.87 29.69 13.29
C LEU A 65 7.48 30.70 14.39
N ALA A 66 6.32 30.52 15.03
CA ALA A 66 5.88 31.42 16.08
C ALA A 66 6.66 31.25 17.39
N PHE A 67 7.25 30.09 17.63
CA PHE A 67 8.14 29.89 18.78
C PHE A 67 9.53 30.48 18.51
N GLU A 68 10.05 30.25 17.32
CA GLU A 68 11.41 30.64 16.93
C GLU A 68 11.57 32.17 16.85
N TYR A 69 10.66 32.86 16.17
CA TYR A 69 10.87 34.28 15.84
C TYR A 69 10.11 35.25 16.75
N ARG A 70 9.11 34.81 17.52
CA ARG A 70 8.25 35.75 18.27
C ARG A 70 9.03 36.56 19.31
N ALA A 71 10.03 35.99 19.96
CA ALA A 71 10.81 36.68 20.98
C ALA A 71 11.67 37.81 20.39
N ASP A 72 12.07 37.67 19.12
CA ASP A 72 12.93 38.63 18.43
C ASP A 72 12.15 39.86 17.95
N PHE A 73 10.82 39.82 17.94
CA PHE A 73 9.98 40.94 17.50
C PHE A 73 9.83 42.03 18.58
N PRO A 74 9.73 43.32 18.19
CA PRO A 74 9.50 44.41 19.13
C PRO A 74 8.25 44.24 19.99
N SER A 75 8.30 44.78 21.22
CA SER A 75 7.19 44.73 22.18
C SER A 75 5.88 45.21 21.56
N GLY A 76 4.82 44.42 21.70
CA GLY A 76 3.49 44.71 21.13
C GLY A 76 3.23 44.15 19.72
N GLN A 77 4.26 43.73 18.97
CA GLN A 77 4.12 43.15 17.61
C GLN A 77 4.21 41.62 17.57
N GLN A 78 4.59 41.00 18.67
CA GLN A 78 4.67 39.55 18.86
C GLN A 78 3.37 38.81 18.52
N LYS A 79 2.23 39.52 18.55
CA LYS A 79 0.90 39.00 18.17
C LYS A 79 0.73 38.83 16.66
N LEU A 80 1.60 39.44 15.84
CA LEU A 80 1.56 39.35 14.37
C LEU A 80 2.18 38.04 13.85
N VAL A 81 3.03 37.39 14.64
CA VAL A 81 3.69 36.13 14.30
C VAL A 81 2.72 34.97 14.52
N VAL A 82 1.78 34.79 13.60
CA VAL A 82 0.77 33.73 13.62
C VAL A 82 0.70 33.06 12.25
N PHE A 83 1.26 31.85 12.19
CA PHE A 83 1.26 31.00 10.99
C PHE A 83 0.63 29.64 11.24
N VAL A 84 0.33 29.29 12.49
CA VAL A 84 -0.18 27.98 12.92
C VAL A 84 -1.42 27.52 12.16
N ASP A 85 -2.23 28.47 11.67
CA ASP A 85 -3.43 28.22 10.88
C ASP A 85 -3.14 27.66 9.48
N LEU A 86 -1.92 27.89 8.95
CA LEU A 86 -1.47 27.34 7.68
C LEU A 86 -0.99 25.88 7.79
N ALA A 87 -0.49 25.45 8.95
CA ALA A 87 0.06 24.09 9.10
C ALA A 87 -0.96 23.00 8.70
N PRO A 88 -2.21 22.98 9.22
CA PRO A 88 -3.20 21.98 8.82
C PRO A 88 -3.47 21.96 7.31
N ILE A 89 -3.40 23.11 6.64
CA ILE A 89 -3.62 23.23 5.20
C ILE A 89 -2.50 22.51 4.43
N PHE A 90 -1.25 22.76 4.81
CA PHE A 90 -0.09 22.10 4.19
C PHE A 90 -0.08 20.60 4.46
N SER A 91 -0.40 20.17 5.68
CA SER A 91 -0.55 18.74 6.01
C SER A 91 -1.62 18.07 5.15
N GLN A 92 -2.79 18.69 4.97
CA GLN A 92 -3.86 18.15 4.14
C GLN A 92 -3.46 18.03 2.67
N MET A 93 -2.66 18.98 2.17
CA MET A 93 -2.14 18.92 0.80
C MET A 93 -1.13 17.79 0.63
N ALA A 94 -0.20 17.63 1.58
CA ALA A 94 0.73 16.51 1.58
C ALA A 94 -0.03 15.17 1.53
N ASP A 95 -1.00 14.98 2.43
CA ASP A 95 -1.81 13.77 2.46
C ASP A 95 -2.61 13.57 1.18
N GLY A 96 -3.16 14.65 0.61
CA GLY A 96 -3.90 14.62 -0.64
C GLY A 96 -3.06 14.12 -1.81
N ILE A 97 -1.82 14.59 -1.93
CA ILE A 97 -0.87 14.16 -2.98
C ILE A 97 -0.58 12.67 -2.83
N LEU A 98 -0.19 12.23 -1.64
CA LEU A 98 0.19 10.83 -1.42
C LEU A 98 -1.00 9.87 -1.61
N ARG A 99 -2.19 10.22 -1.10
CA ARG A 99 -3.41 9.44 -1.35
C ARG A 99 -3.72 9.29 -2.83
N ARG A 100 -3.55 10.36 -3.62
CA ARG A 100 -3.76 10.33 -5.06
C ARG A 100 -2.75 9.42 -5.77
N GLN A 101 -1.49 9.43 -5.33
CA GLN A 101 -0.46 8.54 -5.86
C GLN A 101 -0.75 7.07 -5.55
N ILE A 102 -1.22 6.75 -4.34
CA ILE A 102 -1.69 5.40 -3.98
C ILE A 102 -2.87 4.99 -4.87
N GLN A 103 -3.82 5.87 -5.13
CA GLN A 103 -4.95 5.58 -6.03
C GLN A 103 -4.50 5.26 -7.46
N PHE A 104 -3.54 6.02 -8.02
CA PHE A 104 -2.97 5.70 -9.33
C PHE A 104 -2.23 4.36 -9.34
N ALA A 105 -1.45 4.07 -8.31
CA ALA A 105 -0.80 2.77 -8.14
C ALA A 105 -1.81 1.63 -8.14
N THR A 106 -2.84 1.70 -7.29
CA THR A 106 -3.89 0.68 -7.20
C THR A 106 -4.67 0.53 -8.51
N ALA A 107 -4.95 1.62 -9.23
CA ALA A 107 -5.63 1.57 -10.52
C ALA A 107 -4.80 0.83 -11.58
N ASN A 108 -3.52 1.21 -11.74
CA ASN A 108 -2.62 0.56 -12.69
C ASN A 108 -2.39 -0.92 -12.36
N LEU A 109 -2.31 -1.25 -11.07
CA LEU A 109 -2.18 -2.64 -10.62
C LEU A 109 -3.45 -3.44 -10.89
N SER A 110 -4.63 -2.83 -10.75
CA SER A 110 -5.90 -3.47 -11.09
C SER A 110 -5.98 -3.77 -12.59
N GLU A 111 -5.60 -2.80 -13.43
CA GLU A 111 -5.55 -3.00 -14.89
C GLU A 111 -4.56 -4.11 -15.28
N ALA A 112 -3.40 -4.19 -14.62
CA ALA A 112 -2.44 -5.28 -14.83
C ALA A 112 -3.03 -6.65 -14.44
N ILE A 113 -3.79 -6.73 -13.33
CA ILE A 113 -4.46 -7.96 -12.90
C ILE A 113 -5.56 -8.37 -13.88
N ASP A 114 -6.32 -7.41 -14.45
CA ASP A 114 -7.39 -7.70 -15.40
C ASP A 114 -6.88 -8.42 -16.66
N GLY A 115 -5.59 -8.29 -17.00
CA GLY A 115 -4.94 -9.07 -18.07
C GLY A 115 -4.91 -10.58 -17.85
N ALA A 116 -5.10 -11.04 -16.61
CA ALA A 116 -5.14 -12.47 -16.27
C ALA A 116 -6.52 -13.10 -16.52
N ASP A 117 -7.53 -12.30 -16.87
CA ASP A 117 -8.92 -12.75 -17.11
C ASP A 117 -9.46 -13.66 -16.00
N GLY A 118 -9.26 -13.23 -14.75
CA GLY A 118 -9.69 -13.98 -13.56
C GLY A 118 -8.86 -15.22 -13.23
N PHE A 119 -7.68 -15.41 -13.85
CA PHE A 119 -6.80 -16.57 -13.66
C PHE A 119 -7.44 -17.90 -14.04
N GLN A 120 -8.44 -17.88 -14.92
CA GLN A 120 -9.17 -19.08 -15.33
C GLN A 120 -8.50 -19.79 -16.50
N ASN A 121 -8.77 -21.10 -16.62
CA ASN A 121 -8.30 -21.97 -17.70
C ASN A 121 -6.78 -22.01 -17.85
N THR A 122 -6.02 -21.82 -16.77
CA THR A 122 -4.54 -21.77 -16.81
C THR A 122 -3.89 -23.12 -17.16
N HIS A 123 -4.66 -24.20 -17.20
CA HIS A 123 -4.23 -25.47 -17.82
C HIS A 123 -4.00 -25.34 -19.34
N GLN A 124 -4.47 -24.26 -19.98
CA GLN A 124 -4.24 -23.95 -21.39
C GLN A 124 -3.07 -22.98 -21.55
N SER A 125 -2.14 -23.26 -22.47
CA SER A 125 -0.88 -22.49 -22.64
C SER A 125 -1.11 -20.98 -22.76
N GLN A 126 -2.07 -20.54 -23.57
CA GLN A 126 -2.35 -19.12 -23.80
C GLN A 126 -2.84 -18.40 -22.54
N HIS A 127 -3.72 -19.04 -21.76
CA HIS A 127 -4.23 -18.48 -20.51
C HIS A 127 -3.16 -18.49 -19.41
N CYS A 128 -2.35 -19.55 -19.34
CA CYS A 128 -1.18 -19.60 -18.45
C CYS A 128 -0.19 -18.45 -18.74
N GLU A 129 0.16 -18.26 -20.01
CA GLU A 129 1.04 -17.16 -20.44
C GLU A 129 0.46 -15.79 -20.09
N SER A 130 -0.84 -15.58 -20.31
CA SER A 130 -1.52 -14.31 -19.98
C SER A 130 -1.54 -14.05 -18.47
N ALA A 131 -1.86 -15.07 -17.66
CA ALA A 131 -1.84 -14.98 -16.20
C ALA A 131 -0.43 -14.71 -15.67
N LYS A 132 0.58 -15.41 -16.20
CA LYS A 132 1.99 -15.18 -15.87
C LYS A 132 2.44 -13.77 -16.21
N PHE A 133 2.17 -13.30 -17.43
CA PHE A 133 2.50 -11.96 -17.85
C PHE A 133 1.85 -10.91 -16.95
N SER A 134 0.60 -11.13 -16.54
CA SER A 134 -0.13 -10.23 -15.64
C SER A 134 0.52 -10.14 -14.25
N ILE A 135 0.96 -11.27 -13.68
CA ILE A 135 1.73 -11.28 -12.43
C ILE A 135 3.06 -10.56 -12.61
N GLU A 136 3.78 -10.79 -13.71
CA GLU A 136 5.04 -10.08 -13.99
C GLU A 136 4.83 -8.56 -14.14
N GLN A 137 3.73 -8.11 -14.75
CA GLN A 137 3.37 -6.69 -14.81
C GLN A 137 3.06 -6.11 -13.41
N VAL A 138 2.32 -6.85 -12.58
CA VAL A 138 2.05 -6.45 -11.18
C VAL A 138 3.35 -6.29 -10.41
N VAL A 139 4.25 -7.28 -10.48
CA VAL A 139 5.57 -7.23 -9.85
C VAL A 139 6.37 -6.03 -10.34
N PHE A 140 6.45 -5.82 -11.66
CA PHE A 140 7.17 -4.71 -12.25
C PHE A 140 6.67 -3.33 -11.78
N ILE A 141 5.34 -3.15 -11.71
CA ILE A 141 4.74 -1.91 -11.23
C ILE A 141 5.06 -1.69 -9.74
N LEU A 142 4.95 -2.74 -8.92
CA LEU A 142 5.26 -2.67 -7.48
C LEU A 142 6.74 -2.35 -7.23
N GLU A 143 7.67 -2.99 -7.94
CA GLU A 143 9.10 -2.71 -7.85
C GLU A 143 9.42 -1.25 -8.23
N LYS A 144 8.81 -0.75 -9.30
CA LYS A 144 8.98 0.64 -9.72
C LYS A 144 8.51 1.62 -8.66
N ILE A 145 7.37 1.35 -8.02
CA ILE A 145 6.85 2.18 -6.92
C ILE A 145 7.79 2.10 -5.71
N HIS A 146 8.23 0.89 -5.34
CA HIS A 146 9.16 0.66 -4.25
C HIS A 146 10.44 1.48 -4.39
N ILE A 147 11.15 1.36 -5.51
CA ILE A 147 12.40 2.09 -5.77
C ILE A 147 12.18 3.61 -5.68
N MET A 148 11.06 4.08 -6.24
CA MET A 148 10.72 5.49 -6.31
C MET A 148 10.36 6.09 -4.95
N TRP A 149 9.66 5.33 -4.10
CA TRP A 149 9.12 5.84 -2.84
C TRP A 149 10.05 5.56 -1.66
N GLU A 150 10.73 4.43 -1.63
CA GLU A 150 11.65 4.07 -0.54
C GLU A 150 12.79 5.08 -0.41
N SER A 151 13.34 5.54 -1.52
CA SER A 151 14.45 6.50 -1.55
C SER A 151 14.05 7.93 -1.18
N VAL A 152 12.75 8.24 -1.14
CA VAL A 152 12.24 9.61 -0.98
C VAL A 152 11.41 9.77 0.28
N LEU A 153 10.45 8.89 0.53
CA LEU A 153 9.51 9.02 1.64
C LEU A 153 10.17 8.64 2.98
N PRO A 154 9.81 9.31 4.08
CA PRO A 154 10.15 8.84 5.42
C PRO A 154 9.69 7.39 5.62
N ARG A 155 10.51 6.55 6.29
CA ARG A 155 10.28 5.11 6.43
C ARG A 155 8.86 4.75 6.88
N SER A 156 8.31 5.45 7.88
CA SER A 156 6.95 5.21 8.38
C SER A 156 5.86 5.52 7.35
N ILE A 157 6.04 6.58 6.56
CA ILE A 157 5.12 6.99 5.50
C ILE A 157 5.23 6.01 4.32
N TYR A 158 6.44 5.64 3.91
CA TYR A 158 6.71 4.64 2.90
C TYR A 158 5.99 3.32 3.21
N ARG A 159 6.25 2.73 4.39
CA ARG A 159 5.66 1.45 4.82
C ARG A 159 4.14 1.49 4.77
N ARG A 160 3.53 2.49 5.41
CA ARG A 160 2.07 2.66 5.43
C ARG A 160 1.50 2.81 4.02
N SER A 161 2.16 3.56 3.15
CA SER A 161 1.72 3.75 1.77
C SER A 161 1.78 2.45 0.97
N MET A 162 2.86 1.68 1.12
CA MET A 162 3.00 0.37 0.48
C MET A 162 1.96 -0.63 0.98
N PHE A 163 1.60 -0.62 2.27
CA PHE A 163 0.51 -1.46 2.78
C PHE A 163 -0.83 -1.14 2.12
N HIS A 164 -1.14 0.15 1.90
CA HIS A 164 -2.33 0.57 1.17
C HIS A 164 -2.32 0.17 -0.31
N VAL A 165 -1.14 -0.03 -0.92
CA VAL A 165 -1.00 -0.51 -2.30
C VAL A 165 -1.11 -2.04 -2.36
N LEU A 166 -0.35 -2.76 -1.54
CA LEU A 166 -0.23 -4.23 -1.57
C LEU A 166 -1.50 -4.94 -1.09
N GLY A 167 -2.16 -4.40 -0.06
CA GLY A 167 -3.36 -5.00 0.53
C GLY A 167 -4.43 -5.32 -0.52
N PRO A 168 -4.90 -4.31 -1.29
CA PRO A 168 -5.86 -4.51 -2.37
C PRO A 168 -5.37 -5.46 -3.48
N VAL A 169 -4.09 -5.43 -3.85
CA VAL A 169 -3.51 -6.30 -4.89
C VAL A 169 -3.65 -7.77 -4.52
N PHE A 170 -3.11 -8.16 -3.36
CA PHE A 170 -3.19 -9.55 -2.90
C PHE A 170 -4.63 -9.97 -2.64
N SER A 171 -5.46 -9.06 -2.13
CA SER A 171 -6.89 -9.33 -1.95
C SER A 171 -7.59 -9.60 -3.27
N ARG A 172 -7.27 -8.86 -4.33
CA ARG A 172 -7.89 -9.02 -5.65
C ARG A 172 -7.46 -10.31 -6.32
N ILE A 173 -6.16 -10.58 -6.38
CA ILE A 173 -5.62 -11.82 -6.99
C ILE A 173 -6.18 -13.06 -6.28
N THR A 174 -6.14 -13.07 -4.95
CA THR A 174 -6.69 -14.18 -4.14
C THR A 174 -8.17 -14.38 -4.42
N LYS A 175 -8.94 -13.30 -4.50
CA LYS A 175 -10.38 -13.36 -4.78
C LYS A 175 -10.66 -13.93 -6.16
N ASP A 176 -9.95 -13.48 -7.19
CA ASP A 176 -10.16 -13.92 -8.56
C ASP A 176 -9.85 -15.43 -8.69
N MET A 177 -8.76 -15.90 -8.09
CA MET A 177 -8.41 -17.33 -8.04
C MET A 177 -9.44 -18.17 -7.26
N LEU A 178 -10.04 -17.64 -6.18
CA LEU A 178 -11.08 -18.33 -5.41
C LEU A 178 -12.45 -18.36 -6.10
N LEU A 179 -12.65 -17.54 -7.14
CA LEU A 179 -13.91 -17.47 -7.91
C LEU A 179 -13.93 -18.41 -9.12
N ILE A 180 -12.87 -19.19 -9.35
CA ILE A 180 -12.85 -20.19 -10.41
C ILE A 180 -13.79 -21.35 -10.02
N ASP A 181 -14.76 -21.64 -10.88
CA ASP A 181 -15.85 -22.59 -10.58
C ASP A 181 -15.47 -24.06 -10.80
N ASP A 182 -14.60 -24.36 -11.77
CA ASP A 182 -14.15 -25.71 -12.13
C ASP A 182 -12.66 -25.64 -12.48
N MET A 183 -11.82 -26.22 -11.63
CA MET A 183 -10.37 -26.18 -11.76
C MET A 183 -9.83 -27.55 -12.18
N ALA A 184 -9.08 -27.57 -13.27
CA ALA A 184 -8.30 -28.76 -13.63
C ALA A 184 -7.18 -29.00 -12.60
N ALA A 185 -6.76 -30.26 -12.42
CA ALA A 185 -5.64 -30.58 -11.53
C ALA A 185 -4.32 -29.91 -11.96
N GLU A 186 -4.10 -29.71 -13.26
CA GLU A 186 -2.95 -28.97 -13.76
C GLU A 186 -3.05 -27.47 -13.43
N GLU A 187 -4.27 -26.93 -13.41
CA GLU A 187 -4.52 -25.52 -13.13
C GLU A 187 -4.21 -25.14 -11.67
N THR A 188 -4.46 -26.03 -10.70
CA THR A 188 -4.05 -25.77 -9.31
C THR A 188 -2.53 -25.62 -9.18
N LEU A 189 -1.76 -26.42 -9.92
CA LEU A 189 -0.29 -26.34 -9.98
C LEU A 189 0.17 -25.03 -10.65
N GLN A 190 -0.45 -24.64 -11.76
CA GLN A 190 -0.12 -23.38 -12.44
C GLN A 190 -0.39 -22.17 -11.53
N LEU A 191 -1.56 -22.11 -10.88
CA LEU A 191 -1.91 -21.04 -9.95
C LEU A 191 -0.94 -20.97 -8.76
N GLN A 192 -0.57 -22.12 -8.19
CA GLN A 192 0.42 -22.18 -7.12
C GLN A 192 1.77 -21.61 -7.59
N GLY A 193 2.22 -21.98 -8.80
CA GLY A 193 3.43 -21.44 -9.41
C GLY A 193 3.40 -19.93 -9.59
N LEU A 194 2.25 -19.36 -9.99
CA LEU A 194 2.06 -17.91 -10.10
C LEU A 194 2.15 -17.20 -8.75
N ILE A 195 1.61 -17.79 -7.69
CA ILE A 195 1.70 -17.25 -6.33
C ILE A 195 3.17 -17.22 -5.88
N HIS A 196 3.90 -18.33 -6.05
CA HIS A 196 5.32 -18.41 -5.71
C HIS A 196 6.16 -17.42 -6.53
N LEU A 197 5.92 -17.31 -7.83
CA LEU A 197 6.58 -16.32 -8.69
C LEU A 197 6.40 -14.90 -8.14
N ALA A 198 5.17 -14.52 -7.76
CA ALA A 198 4.93 -13.20 -7.17
C ALA A 198 5.68 -13.02 -5.84
N LEU A 199 5.63 -14.00 -4.95
CA LEU A 199 6.27 -13.93 -3.63
C LEU A 199 7.80 -13.86 -3.70
N GLU A 200 8.41 -14.62 -4.61
CA GLU A 200 9.87 -14.64 -4.81
C GLU A 200 10.37 -13.30 -5.36
N ASN A 201 9.72 -12.77 -6.41
CA ASN A 201 10.14 -11.51 -7.01
C ASN A 201 9.89 -10.30 -6.10
N LEU A 202 8.88 -10.35 -5.22
CA LEU A 202 8.60 -9.26 -4.28
C LEU A 202 9.40 -9.36 -2.96
N SER A 203 10.35 -10.28 -2.85
CA SER A 203 11.09 -10.55 -1.61
C SER A 203 11.86 -9.34 -1.07
N SER A 204 12.54 -8.58 -1.95
CA SER A 204 13.26 -7.35 -1.58
C SER A 204 12.31 -6.27 -1.06
N LEU A 205 11.17 -6.09 -1.73
CA LEU A 205 10.11 -5.18 -1.31
C LEU A 205 9.58 -5.60 0.07
N PHE A 206 9.35 -6.88 0.34
CA PHE A 206 8.89 -7.34 1.65
C PHE A 206 9.90 -7.04 2.76
N LEU A 207 11.20 -7.25 2.52
CA LEU A 207 12.25 -6.92 3.48
C LEU A 207 12.27 -5.43 3.82
N SER A 208 12.08 -4.55 2.83
CA SER A 208 12.00 -3.08 3.06
C SER A 208 10.86 -2.64 3.99
N LEU A 209 9.84 -3.49 4.16
CA LEU A 209 8.63 -3.17 4.91
C LEU A 209 8.67 -3.58 6.38
N VAL A 210 9.73 -4.25 6.82
CA VAL A 210 9.86 -4.80 8.16
C VAL A 210 10.93 -4.05 8.94
N GLU A 211 10.80 -4.04 10.27
CA GLU A 211 11.83 -3.52 11.18
C GLU A 211 12.74 -4.68 11.58
N ASN A 212 13.79 -4.94 10.77
CA ASN A 212 14.80 -5.95 11.06
C ASN A 212 16.20 -5.31 11.08
N ASP A 213 17.03 -5.70 12.04
CA ASP A 213 18.48 -5.33 12.09
C ASP A 213 19.33 -6.23 11.17
N ASP A 214 18.84 -7.43 10.83
CA ASP A 214 19.50 -8.38 9.93
C ASP A 214 18.82 -8.42 8.56
N ASP A 215 19.27 -7.54 7.68
CA ASP A 215 18.67 -7.14 6.40
C ASP A 215 18.69 -8.20 5.26
N LYS A 216 18.79 -9.50 5.58
CA LYS A 216 19.26 -10.48 4.58
C LYS A 216 18.28 -11.57 4.16
N PHE A 217 17.29 -11.96 4.98
CA PHE A 217 16.42 -13.10 4.63
C PHE A 217 14.99 -12.97 5.17
N LEU A 218 14.02 -13.44 4.38
CA LEU A 218 12.62 -13.58 4.81
C LEU A 218 12.48 -14.78 5.75
N ASP A 219 12.66 -14.53 7.05
CA ASP A 219 12.49 -15.53 8.09
C ASP A 219 11.04 -15.59 8.63
N HIS A 220 10.80 -16.49 9.57
CA HIS A 220 9.47 -16.66 10.16
C HIS A 220 8.96 -15.37 10.84
N HIS A 221 9.84 -14.65 11.54
CA HIS A 221 9.48 -13.41 12.24
C HIS A 221 9.06 -12.30 11.27
N THR A 222 9.76 -12.19 10.14
CA THR A 222 9.46 -11.24 9.06
C THR A 222 8.06 -11.51 8.49
N TRP A 223 7.73 -12.77 8.24
CA TRP A 223 6.40 -13.16 7.76
C TRP A 223 5.29 -12.86 8.78
N VAL A 224 5.54 -13.06 10.07
CA VAL A 224 4.55 -12.73 11.12
C VAL A 224 4.23 -11.22 11.11
N GLN A 225 5.24 -10.36 11.04
CA GLN A 225 5.01 -8.90 10.96
C GLN A 225 4.25 -8.48 9.70
N LEU A 226 4.58 -9.09 8.56
CA LEU A 226 3.92 -8.81 7.28
C LEU A 226 2.46 -9.30 7.29
N ASP A 227 2.19 -10.46 7.88
CA ASP A 227 0.84 -11.01 8.00
C ASP A 227 -0.07 -10.14 8.87
N GLU A 228 0.46 -9.57 9.96
CA GLU A 228 -0.27 -8.63 10.81
C GLU A 228 -0.56 -7.30 10.10
N SER A 229 0.41 -6.83 9.30
CA SER A 229 0.31 -5.56 8.59
C SER A 229 -0.53 -5.65 7.30
N ILE A 230 -0.52 -6.82 6.64
CA ILE A 230 -1.17 -7.08 5.35
C ILE A 230 -1.91 -8.43 5.42
N PRO A 231 -3.12 -8.48 6.02
CA PRO A 231 -3.88 -9.73 6.16
C PRO A 231 -4.19 -10.43 4.83
N SER A 232 -4.33 -9.68 3.74
CA SER A 232 -4.53 -10.25 2.40
C SER A 232 -3.30 -10.97 1.86
N LEU A 233 -2.08 -10.58 2.26
CA LEU A 233 -0.85 -11.30 1.95
C LEU A 233 -0.81 -12.64 2.68
N LYS A 234 -1.21 -12.67 3.97
CA LYS A 234 -1.35 -13.92 4.73
C LYS A 234 -2.29 -14.90 4.01
N LYS A 235 -3.46 -14.41 3.59
CA LYS A 235 -4.45 -15.21 2.83
C LYS A 235 -3.89 -15.70 1.50
N PHE A 236 -3.21 -14.82 0.76
CA PHE A 236 -2.58 -15.13 -0.53
C PHE A 236 -1.50 -16.22 -0.40
N ARG A 237 -0.63 -16.14 0.61
CA ARG A 237 0.36 -17.18 0.91
C ARG A 237 -0.32 -18.50 1.28
N LYS A 238 -1.34 -18.45 2.13
CA LYS A 238 -2.09 -19.65 2.53
C LYS A 238 -2.84 -20.29 1.36
N LEU A 239 -3.24 -19.51 0.35
CA LEU A 239 -3.84 -20.05 -0.88
C LEU A 239 -2.85 -20.96 -1.65
N ALA A 240 -1.56 -20.64 -1.70
CA ALA A 240 -0.57 -21.50 -2.35
C ALA A 240 -0.47 -22.88 -1.68
N GLU A 241 -0.52 -22.92 -0.34
CA GLU A 241 -0.59 -24.18 0.40
C GLU A 241 -1.93 -24.89 0.13
N LEU A 242 -3.03 -24.14 0.17
CA LEU A 242 -4.37 -24.68 0.01
C LEU A 242 -4.58 -25.37 -1.35
N LEU A 243 -3.97 -24.88 -2.43
CA LEU A 243 -4.02 -25.46 -3.77
C LEU A 243 -3.41 -26.87 -3.87
N ASP A 244 -2.54 -27.26 -2.92
CA ASP A 244 -1.90 -28.58 -2.86
C ASP A 244 -2.48 -29.48 -1.74
N MET A 245 -3.40 -28.95 -0.93
CA MET A 245 -3.96 -29.70 0.20
C MET A 245 -4.99 -30.75 -0.26
N SER A 246 -4.92 -31.94 0.35
CA SER A 246 -5.99 -32.94 0.24
C SER A 246 -7.29 -32.47 0.92
N LEU A 247 -8.44 -32.99 0.49
CA LEU A 247 -9.74 -32.68 1.12
C LEU A 247 -9.75 -32.93 2.64
N LYS A 248 -9.07 -33.98 3.12
CA LYS A 248 -8.93 -34.28 4.55
C LYS A 248 -8.13 -33.21 5.28
N SER A 249 -7.02 -32.78 4.69
CA SER A 249 -6.17 -31.72 5.23
C SER A 249 -6.92 -30.39 5.29
N ILE A 250 -7.71 -30.06 4.25
CA ILE A 250 -8.54 -28.84 4.23
C ILE A 250 -9.57 -28.87 5.35
N THR A 251 -10.22 -30.02 5.56
CA THR A 251 -11.20 -30.19 6.64
C THR A 251 -10.54 -29.97 8.01
N ALA A 252 -9.40 -30.61 8.25
CA ALA A 252 -8.65 -30.46 9.50
C ALA A 252 -8.17 -29.02 9.74
N ALA A 253 -7.75 -28.30 8.70
CA ALA A 253 -7.33 -26.91 8.80
C ALA A 253 -8.50 -25.91 8.97
N TRP A 254 -9.70 -26.28 8.52
CA TRP A 254 -10.93 -25.55 8.88
C TRP A 254 -11.32 -25.82 10.34
N GLU A 255 -11.26 -27.10 10.77
CA GLU A 255 -11.54 -27.54 12.13
C GLU A 255 -10.65 -26.88 13.18
N SER A 256 -9.35 -26.74 12.88
CA SER A 256 -8.39 -26.07 13.77
C SER A 256 -8.55 -24.55 13.84
N GLY A 257 -9.38 -23.97 12.96
CA GLY A 257 -9.51 -22.52 12.78
C GLY A 257 -8.35 -21.88 12.01
N GLU A 258 -7.38 -22.66 11.52
CA GLU A 258 -6.22 -22.16 10.79
C GLU A 258 -6.61 -21.36 9.53
N LEU A 259 -7.51 -21.91 8.71
CA LEU A 259 -7.98 -21.24 7.49
C LEU A 259 -8.80 -19.98 7.81
N ALA A 260 -9.65 -20.03 8.84
CA ALA A 260 -10.39 -18.86 9.29
C ALA A 260 -9.47 -17.74 9.79
N ASN A 261 -8.40 -18.08 10.52
CA ASN A 261 -7.36 -17.16 10.99
C ASN A 261 -6.52 -16.55 9.85
N CYS A 262 -6.54 -17.15 8.66
CA CYS A 262 -5.97 -16.59 7.43
C CYS A 262 -6.99 -15.76 6.64
N GLY A 263 -8.22 -15.60 7.14
CA GLY A 263 -9.27 -14.77 6.53
C GLY A 263 -10.11 -15.47 5.46
N PHE A 264 -10.09 -16.80 5.38
CA PHE A 264 -11.02 -17.54 4.53
C PHE A 264 -12.41 -17.64 5.16
N THR A 265 -13.43 -17.45 4.35
CA THR A 265 -14.84 -17.59 4.75
C THR A 265 -15.39 -18.97 4.41
N SER A 266 -16.44 -19.40 5.12
CA SER A 266 -17.13 -20.67 4.82
C SER A 266 -17.62 -20.71 3.36
N SER A 267 -18.09 -19.58 2.80
CA SER A 267 -18.49 -19.49 1.40
C SER A 267 -17.33 -19.73 0.42
N GLU A 268 -16.19 -19.07 0.63
CA GLU A 268 -15.01 -19.23 -0.23
C GLU A 268 -14.50 -20.67 -0.17
N MET A 269 -14.40 -21.26 1.03
CA MET A 269 -13.93 -22.63 1.19
C MET A 269 -14.82 -23.65 0.51
N ARG A 270 -16.14 -23.50 0.62
CA ARG A 270 -17.07 -24.40 -0.07
C ARG A 270 -16.99 -24.27 -1.59
N ASN A 271 -16.82 -23.05 -2.12
CA ASN A 271 -16.68 -22.84 -3.55
C ASN A 271 -15.38 -23.44 -4.06
N PHE A 272 -14.27 -23.17 -3.36
CA PHE A 272 -12.96 -23.75 -3.65
C PHE A 272 -12.98 -25.29 -3.66
N ILE A 273 -13.60 -25.92 -2.65
CA ILE A 273 -13.71 -27.39 -2.59
C ILE A 273 -14.53 -27.95 -3.76
N LYS A 274 -15.60 -27.25 -4.18
CA LYS A 274 -16.40 -27.66 -5.34
C LYS A 274 -15.62 -27.56 -6.64
N ALA A 275 -14.75 -26.56 -6.76
CA ALA A 275 -13.97 -26.31 -7.95
C ALA A 275 -12.85 -27.33 -8.17
N ILE A 276 -12.21 -27.82 -7.11
CA ILE A 276 -11.02 -28.69 -7.24
C ILE A 276 -11.35 -30.17 -7.08
N PHE A 277 -12.34 -30.53 -6.25
CA PHE A 277 -12.64 -31.93 -5.94
C PHE A 277 -13.89 -32.40 -6.68
N ALA A 278 -13.76 -33.54 -7.38
CA ALA A 278 -14.89 -34.22 -8.02
C ALA A 278 -15.99 -34.63 -7.01
N ASP A 279 -17.23 -34.82 -7.48
CA ASP A 279 -18.33 -35.22 -6.61
C ASP A 279 -18.08 -36.59 -5.98
N SER A 280 -18.04 -36.60 -4.64
CA SER A 280 -17.81 -37.80 -3.85
C SER A 280 -18.55 -37.70 -2.51
N PRO A 281 -18.85 -38.83 -1.84
CA PRO A 281 -19.44 -38.81 -0.50
C PRO A 281 -18.60 -37.99 0.49
N LEU A 282 -17.27 -38.13 0.44
CA LEU A 282 -16.32 -37.37 1.25
C LEU A 282 -16.43 -35.86 1.01
N ARG A 283 -16.56 -35.44 -0.26
CA ARG A 283 -16.77 -34.02 -0.59
C ARG A 283 -18.08 -33.49 0.02
N LYS A 284 -19.17 -34.25 -0.08
CA LYS A 284 -20.48 -33.86 0.47
C LYS A 284 -20.44 -33.71 1.99
N GLU A 285 -19.79 -34.65 2.67
CA GLU A 285 -19.57 -34.62 4.12
C GLU A 285 -18.76 -33.38 4.53
N CYS A 286 -17.62 -33.14 3.88
CA CYS A 286 -16.77 -31.97 4.12
C CYS A 286 -17.53 -30.66 3.92
N LEU A 287 -18.25 -30.52 2.80
CA LEU A 287 -19.05 -29.32 2.50
C LEU A 287 -20.17 -29.10 3.53
N GLY A 288 -20.84 -30.17 3.96
CA GLY A 288 -21.86 -30.13 5.00
C GLY A 288 -21.29 -29.67 6.34
N TRP A 289 -20.10 -30.17 6.69
CA TRP A 289 -19.42 -29.81 7.92
C TRP A 289 -19.00 -28.33 7.97
N ILE A 290 -18.38 -27.83 6.90
CA ILE A 290 -17.98 -26.42 6.76
C ILE A 290 -19.19 -25.48 6.77
N ALA A 291 -20.33 -25.93 6.23
CA ALA A 291 -21.57 -25.16 6.26
C ALA A 291 -22.21 -25.11 7.66
N ALA A 292 -22.08 -26.17 8.44
CA ALA A 292 -22.60 -26.24 9.80
C ALA A 292 -21.73 -25.48 10.82
N ASN A 293 -20.45 -25.29 10.52
CA ASN A 293 -19.47 -24.58 11.36
C ASN A 293 -18.89 -23.37 10.61
N PRO A 294 -19.69 -22.30 10.39
CA PRO A 294 -19.16 -21.06 9.85
C PRO A 294 -18.24 -20.41 10.88
N ALA A 295 -17.02 -20.11 10.45
CA ALA A 295 -16.06 -19.31 11.22
C ALA A 295 -16.36 -17.81 11.10
#